data_AF-A0A0B6XUS3-F1
#
_entry.id   AF-A0A0B6XUS3-F1
#
_cell.length_a   1.000
_cell.length_b   1.000
_cell.length_c   1.000
_cell.angle_alpha   90.00
_cell.angle_beta   90.00
_cell.angle_gamma   90.00
#
_symmetry.space_group_name_H-M   'P 1'
#
loop_
_entity.id
_entity.type
_entity.pdbx_description
1 polymer ?
#
loop_
_entity_poly.entity_id
_entity_poly.type
_entity_poly.pdbx_seq_one_letter_code
_entity_poly.pdbx_strand_id
1 'polypeptide(L)' 'FECILSYKNPHILPYRDNFYRLLDDKTFKSEIVLFRVDEESTEVKESDREELLPVLMRILFGKFHSKA' A
#
# COMPACT_ATOMS: atom_id res chain seq x y z
N PHE A 1 -6.77 -0.29 8.92
CA PHE A 1 -6.17 0.76 8.07
C PHE A 1 -6.64 2.16 8.48
N GLU A 2 -7.91 2.37 8.82
CA GLU A 2 -8.44 3.65 9.34
C GLU A 2 -7.59 4.33 10.44
N CYS A 3 -7.06 3.55 11.40
CA CYS A 3 -6.19 4.08 12.45
C CYS A 3 -4.90 4.71 11.88
N ILE A 4 -4.30 4.12 10.85
CA ILE A 4 -3.08 4.64 10.20
C ILE A 4 -3.40 5.93 9.44
N LEU A 5 -4.53 5.96 8.73
CA LEU A 5 -4.97 7.15 7.98
C LEU A 5 -5.31 8.34 8.89
N SER A 6 -5.70 8.08 10.14
CA SER A 6 -6.02 9.12 11.11
C SER A 6 -4.82 10.00 11.48
N TYR A 7 -3.59 9.50 11.29
CA TYR A 7 -2.36 10.27 11.46
C TYR A 7 -2.13 11.31 10.35
N LYS A 8 -2.92 11.28 9.26
CA LYS A 8 -2.87 12.23 8.14
C LYS A 8 -1.46 12.41 7.57
N ASN A 9 -0.71 11.32 7.46
CA ASN A 9 0.63 11.33 6.88
C ASN A 9 0.56 11.71 5.38
N PRO A 10 1.23 12.79 4.93
CA PRO A 10 1.19 13.27 3.55
C PRO A 10 1.77 12.28 2.53
N HIS A 11 2.65 11.38 2.95
CA HIS A 11 3.27 10.35 2.11
C HIS A 11 2.40 9.09 1.96
N ILE A 12 1.35 8.94 2.77
CA ILE A 12 0.45 7.77 2.75
C ILE A 12 -0.93 8.13 2.21
N LEU A 13 -1.42 9.34 2.50
CA LEU A 13 -2.72 9.85 2.09
C LEU A 13 -3.02 9.71 0.58
N PRO A 14 -2.08 10.04 -0.34
CA PRO A 14 -2.31 9.92 -1.78
C PRO A 14 -2.61 8.49 -2.23
N TYR A 15 -2.09 7.49 -1.51
CA TYR A 15 -2.19 6.07 -1.85
C TYR A 15 -3.32 5.36 -1.09
N ARG A 16 -4.18 6.12 -0.40
CA ARG A 16 -5.28 5.58 0.43
C ARG A 16 -6.14 4.56 -0.33
N ASP A 17 -6.54 4.89 -1.55
CA ASP A 17 -7.41 4.02 -2.35
C ASP A 17 -6.69 2.76 -2.82
N ASN A 18 -5.40 2.87 -3.17
CA ASN A 18 -4.57 1.70 -3.48
C ASN A 18 -4.47 0.76 -2.29
N PHE A 19 -4.28 1.28 -1.08
CA PHE A 19 -4.26 0.46 0.12
C PHE A 19 -5.59 -0.22 0.42
N TYR A 20 -6.74 0.44 0.22
CA TYR A 20 -8.03 -0.25 0.35
C TYR A 20 -8.20 -1.35 -0.69
N ARG A 21 -7.78 -1.12 -1.94
CA ARG A 21 -7.81 -2.14 -2.99
C ARG A 21 -6.86 -3.31 -2.70
N LEU A 22 -5.73 -3.07 -2.03
CA LEU A 22 -4.84 -4.11 -1.52
C LEU A 22 -5.45 -4.87 -0.31
N LEU A 23 -6.26 -4.20 0.51
CA LEU A 23 -6.92 -4.83 1.65
C LEU A 23 -8.13 -5.68 1.24
N ASP A 24 -8.82 -5.35 0.16
CA ASP A 24 -9.89 -6.18 -0.40
C ASP A 24 -9.32 -7.39 -1.14
N ASP A 25 -9.75 -8.58 -0.73
CA ASP A 25 -9.36 -9.87 -1.32
C ASP A 25 -9.72 -10.00 -2.81
N LYS A 26 -10.80 -9.35 -3.25
CA LYS A 26 -11.26 -9.43 -4.64
C LYS A 26 -10.33 -8.68 -5.58
N THR A 27 -9.83 -7.53 -5.14
CA THR A 27 -8.97 -6.64 -5.92
C THR A 27 -7.48 -6.79 -5.62
N PHE A 28 -7.12 -7.54 -4.56
CA PHE A 28 -5.73 -7.72 -4.13
C PHE A 28 -4.80 -8.18 -5.27
N LYS A 29 -5.19 -9.22 -6.02
CA LYS A 29 -4.35 -9.79 -7.09
C LYS A 29 -4.12 -8.83 -8.25
N SER A 30 -5.10 -7.99 -8.59
CA SER A 30 -4.94 -6.98 -9.63
C SER A 30 -4.13 -5.80 -9.11
N GLU A 31 -4.42 -5.35 -7.88
CA GLU A 31 -3.79 -4.17 -7.31
C GLU A 31 -2.30 -4.40 -7.01
N ILE A 32 -1.90 -5.60 -6.58
CA ILE A 32 -0.46 -5.89 -6.32
C ILE A 32 0.41 -5.84 -7.58
N VAL A 33 -0.20 -6.02 -8.76
CA VAL A 33 0.48 -5.89 -10.05
C VAL A 33 0.46 -4.43 -10.53
N LEU A 34 -0.63 -3.72 -10.28
CA LEU A 34 -0.82 -2.31 -10.66
C LEU A 34 -0.07 -1.33 -9.76
N PHE A 35 0.09 -1.65 -8.48
CA PHE A 35 0.75 -0.78 -7.51
C PHE A 35 2.26 -1.02 -7.53
N ARG A 36 2.92 -0.54 -8.58
CA ARG A 36 4.36 -0.70 -8.74
C ARG A 36 5.09 0.34 -7.88
N VAL A 37 6.15 -0.11 -7.23
CA VAL A 37 6.98 0.68 -6.30
C VAL A 37 8.43 0.81 -6.80
N ASP A 38 8.68 0.39 -8.04
CA ASP A 38 9.98 0.45 -8.72
C ASP A 38 10.35 1.88 -9.12
N GLU A 39 11.66 2.15 -9.25
CA GLU A 39 12.20 3.47 -9.66
C GLU A 39 11.69 3.96 -11.02
N GLU A 40 11.23 3.06 -11.89
CA GLU A 40 10.66 3.42 -13.19
C GLU A 40 9.15 3.76 -13.15
N SER A 41 8.42 3.43 -12.07
CA SER A 41 7.00 3.78 -11.97
C SER A 41 6.79 5.22 -11.49
N THR A 42 5.90 5.92 -12.21
CA THR A 42 5.43 7.26 -11.86
C THR A 42 4.33 7.23 -10.79
N GLU A 43 3.87 6.04 -10.42
CA GLU A 43 2.74 5.83 -9.51
C GLU A 43 3.11 6.20 -8.08
N VAL A 44 4.33 5.85 -7.63
CA VAL A 44 4.81 6.15 -6.27
C VAL A 44 6.05 7.05 -6.32
N LYS A 45 5.92 8.25 -5.76
CA LYS A 45 7.02 9.21 -5.65
C LYS A 45 8.14 8.63 -4.79
N GLU A 46 9.38 8.85 -5.21
CA GLU A 46 10.58 8.40 -4.49
C GLU A 46 10.60 8.89 -3.04
N SER A 47 10.23 10.15 -2.81
CA SER A 47 10.15 10.77 -1.47
C SER A 47 9.18 10.07 -0.52
N ASP A 48 8.16 9.39 -1.05
CA ASP A 48 7.12 8.77 -0.24
C ASP A 48 7.50 7.33 0.13
N ARG A 49 8.44 6.71 -0.62
CA ARG A 49 8.78 5.29 -0.49
C ARG A 49 9.32 4.92 0.87
N GLU A 50 10.12 5.79 1.47
CA GLU A 50 10.74 5.55 2.78
C GLU A 50 9.69 5.32 3.86
N GLU A 51 8.59 6.07 3.84
CA GLU A 51 7.50 5.93 4.82
C GLU A 51 6.40 4.96 4.36
N LEU A 52 6.19 4.84 3.05
CA LEU A 52 5.15 4.00 2.46
C LEU A 52 5.51 2.51 2.50
N LEU A 53 6.76 2.14 2.17
CA LEU A 53 7.19 0.75 2.06
C LEU A 53 7.04 -0.04 3.37
N PRO A 54 7.40 0.48 4.56
CA PRO A 54 7.19 -0.23 5.82
C PRO A 54 5.71 -0.55 6.08
N VAL A 55 4.82 0.39 5.78
CA VAL A 55 3.36 0.21 5.95
C VAL A 55 2.83 -0.81 4.95
N LEU A 56 3.24 -0.71 3.69
CA LEU A 56 2.89 -1.68 2.64
C LEU A 56 3.33 -3.09 3.00
N MET A 57 4.61 -3.27 3.37
CA MET A 57 5.15 -4.57 3.77
C MET A 57 4.40 -5.16 4.96
N ARG A 58 4.02 -4.34 5.95
CA ARG A 58 3.26 -4.82 7.11
C ARG A 58 1.88 -5.33 6.72
N ILE A 59 1.19 -4.65 5.82
CA ILE A 59 -0.12 -5.06 5.29
C ILE A 59 0.02 -6.35 4.46
N LEU A 60 0.98 -6.39 3.53
CA LEU A 60 1.22 -7.55 2.69
C LEU A 60 1.55 -8.78 3.52
N PHE A 61 2.43 -8.65 4.51
CA PHE A 61 2.75 -9.75 5.43
C PHE A 61 1.50 -10.30 6.12
N GLY A 62 0.64 -9.42 6.65
CA GLY A 62 -0.62 -9.82 7.25
C GLY A 62 -1.54 -10.55 6.27
N LYS A 63 -1.63 -10.08 5.02
CA LYS A 63 -2.45 -10.70 3.97
C LYS A 63 -1.95 -12.07 3.54
N PHE A 64 -0.63 -12.25 3.42
CA PHE A 64 -0.03 -13.54 3.10
C PHE A 64 -0.18 -14.55 4.25
N HIS A 65 -0.10 -14.09 5.50
CA HIS A 65 -0.23 -14.98 6.66
C HIS A 65 -1.69 -15.31 7.00
N SER A 66 -2.64 -14.41 6.74
CA SER A 66 -4.08 -14.59 7.03
C SER A 66 -4.78 -15.61 6.11
N LYS A 67 -4.11 -16.11 5.06
CA LYS A 67 -4.65 -17.16 4.17
C LYS A 67 -3.94 -18.51 4.31
N ALA A 68 -3.23 -18.72 5.43
CA ALA A 68 -2.79 -20.06 5.86
C ALA A 68 -3.88 -20.75 6.68
#